data_AF-N6U175-F1
#
_entry.id   AF-N6U175-F1
#
_cell.length_a   1.000
_cell.length_b   1.000
_cell.length_c   1.000
_cell.angle_alpha   90.00
_cell.angle_beta   90.00
_cell.angle_gamma   90.00
#
_symmetry.space_group_name_H-M   'P 1'
#
loop_
_entity.id
_entity.type
_entity.pdbx_description
1 polymer ?
#
loop_
_entity_poly.entity_id
_entity_poly.type
_entity_poly.pdbx_seq_one_letter_code
_entity_poly.pdbx_strand_id
1 'polypeptide(L)'
;MPRLKAATTLHVKTDDGGKIHRNERFLLSTADNATREYYVPITYTSSNDTTTFKNTTAKTWLIPDQSLTLRDVLNGSDWIILNNRQSGFYRVDYDNTLWEAIKTQLHENHLVIDVLNRAQLVSDTYNFARSGTNTNYRNWTYAEALDVISYLQYEDNYFPWYAAIVGNNHLLQRIGTVPFETIDNSDQVYSMKQALILSRVCKYGEETCVSKAKELFAQWRDEGVAVPKNLRVTVYCNALRYSDNATTDFNFLWQKYTETNLMTEVITMYAGLGCSQDAESLKWYSLLHRDFTTVWSYVYSSSATGTIAALEYIAENYATLSAA
;
A
#
# COMPACT_ATOMS: atom_id res chain seq x y z
N MET A 1 -15.61 -4.27 -18.30
CA MET A 1 -14.44 -5.16 -18.50
C MET A 1 -14.72 -6.51 -17.86
N PRO A 2 -14.50 -7.64 -18.54
CA PRO A 2 -14.76 -8.96 -17.98
C PRO A 2 -13.80 -9.19 -16.81
N ARG A 3 -14.33 -9.46 -15.62
CA ARG A 3 -13.54 -9.90 -14.47
C ARG A 3 -12.94 -11.25 -14.84
N LEU A 4 -11.61 -11.32 -15.00
CA LEU A 4 -10.88 -12.57 -15.23
C LEU A 4 -11.11 -13.51 -14.03
N LYS A 5 -11.90 -14.57 -14.25
CA LYS A 5 -12.43 -15.46 -13.19
C LYS A 5 -11.48 -16.58 -12.77
N ALA A 6 -10.43 -16.91 -13.54
CA ALA A 6 -9.44 -17.91 -13.14
C ALA A 6 -8.17 -17.82 -14.01
N ALA A 7 -7.01 -17.86 -13.36
CA ALA A 7 -5.72 -18.14 -13.99
C ALA A 7 -5.14 -19.38 -13.31
N THR A 8 -4.53 -20.29 -14.07
CA THR A 8 -3.80 -21.43 -13.49
C THR A 8 -2.72 -20.88 -12.55
N THR A 9 -2.60 -21.44 -11.34
CA THR A 9 -1.42 -21.20 -10.50
C THR A 9 -0.58 -22.45 -10.53
N LEU A 10 0.73 -22.24 -10.56
CA LEU A 10 1.71 -23.30 -10.38
C LEU A 10 2.25 -23.17 -8.97
N HIS A 11 2.01 -24.21 -8.16
CA HIS A 11 2.66 -24.36 -6.87
C HIS A 11 4.07 -24.95 -7.06
N VAL A 12 5.09 -24.38 -6.43
CA VAL A 12 6.51 -24.72 -6.58
C VAL A 12 7.07 -25.13 -5.21
N LYS A 13 7.16 -26.43 -4.94
CA LYS A 13 7.76 -26.95 -3.69
C LYS A 13 9.26 -27.21 -3.83
N THR A 14 9.97 -27.13 -2.73
CA THR A 14 11.34 -27.56 -2.56
C THR A 14 11.35 -28.91 -1.84
N ASP A 15 11.79 -29.98 -2.52
CA ASP A 15 12.08 -31.27 -1.88
C ASP A 15 13.59 -31.40 -1.58
N ASP A 16 13.97 -32.35 -0.70
CA ASP A 16 15.35 -32.70 -0.29
C ASP A 16 16.21 -33.14 -1.50
N GLY A 17 16.72 -32.15 -2.25
CA GLY A 17 17.45 -32.31 -3.50
C GLY A 17 17.10 -31.27 -4.60
N GLY A 18 16.34 -30.23 -4.27
CA GLY A 18 16.01 -29.15 -5.22
C GLY A 18 15.00 -29.54 -6.31
N LYS A 19 14.19 -30.57 -6.06
CA LYS A 19 13.12 -30.99 -6.96
C LYS A 19 11.90 -30.10 -6.76
N ILE A 20 11.33 -29.65 -7.88
CA ILE A 20 10.13 -28.82 -7.89
C ILE A 20 8.91 -29.65 -8.24
N HIS A 21 7.89 -29.62 -7.39
CA HIS A 21 6.61 -30.33 -7.60
C HIS A 21 5.47 -29.36 -7.87
N ARG A 22 4.66 -29.65 -8.90
CA ARG A 22 3.34 -29.03 -9.13
C ARG A 22 2.33 -29.55 -8.12
N ASN A 23 1.43 -28.67 -7.65
CA ASN A 23 0.05 -29.06 -7.43
C ASN A 23 -0.94 -27.97 -7.91
N GLU A 24 -2.17 -28.39 -8.22
CA GLU A 24 -3.50 -27.72 -8.37
C GLU A 24 -3.69 -26.28 -8.95
N ARG A 25 -4.87 -26.08 -9.58
CA ARG A 25 -5.35 -24.85 -10.23
C ARG A 25 -5.77 -23.79 -9.18
N PHE A 26 -5.42 -22.53 -9.41
CA PHE A 26 -5.93 -21.41 -8.61
C PHE A 26 -7.29 -20.93 -9.07
N LEU A 27 -8.14 -20.72 -8.09
CA LEU A 27 -9.47 -20.18 -8.25
C LEU A 27 -9.61 -18.98 -7.31
N LEU A 28 -9.98 -17.83 -7.86
CA LEU A 28 -10.34 -16.64 -7.08
C LEU A 28 -11.65 -16.83 -6.27
N SER A 29 -12.41 -17.89 -6.57
CA SER A 29 -13.66 -18.26 -5.92
C SER A 29 -13.92 -19.76 -6.12
N THR A 30 -14.37 -20.44 -5.07
CA THR A 30 -14.73 -21.88 -5.04
C THR A 30 -15.93 -22.26 -5.92
N ALA A 31 -16.55 -21.31 -6.62
CA ALA A 31 -17.76 -21.54 -7.40
C ALA A 31 -17.54 -22.20 -8.78
N ASP A 32 -16.29 -22.43 -9.19
CA ASP A 32 -15.96 -23.01 -10.52
C ASP A 32 -15.31 -24.39 -10.37
N ASN A 33 -16.15 -25.43 -10.33
CA ASN A 33 -15.77 -26.86 -10.27
C ASN A 33 -15.20 -27.42 -11.58
N ALA A 34 -14.88 -26.58 -12.57
CA ALA A 34 -14.37 -27.06 -13.84
C ALA A 34 -12.92 -27.59 -13.70
N THR A 35 -12.72 -28.88 -13.89
CA THR A 35 -11.41 -29.52 -14.03
C THR A 35 -10.84 -29.24 -15.42
N ARG A 36 -10.31 -28.02 -15.62
CA ARG A 36 -9.59 -27.67 -16.86
C ARG A 36 -8.11 -27.71 -16.59
N GLU A 37 -7.44 -28.60 -17.30
CA GLU A 37 -5.99 -28.70 -17.32
C GLU A 37 -5.46 -28.10 -18.61
N TYR A 38 -4.33 -27.39 -18.51
CA TYR A 38 -3.76 -26.63 -19.61
C TYR A 38 -2.33 -27.08 -19.83
N TYR A 39 -1.92 -27.11 -21.11
CA TYR A 39 -0.51 -27.12 -21.44
C TYR A 39 0.08 -25.77 -21.03
N VAL A 40 1.05 -25.77 -20.10
CA VAL A 40 1.66 -24.53 -19.61
C VAL A 40 3.14 -24.49 -20.01
N PRO A 41 3.56 -23.53 -20.86
CA PRO A 41 4.97 -23.35 -21.17
C PRO A 41 5.70 -22.83 -19.94
N ILE A 42 6.73 -23.54 -19.50
CA ILE A 42 7.50 -23.19 -18.32
C ILE A 42 8.80 -22.52 -18.74
N THR A 43 8.97 -21.29 -18.27
CA THR A 43 10.22 -20.55 -18.26
C THR A 43 10.61 -20.28 -16.82
N TYR A 44 11.91 -20.19 -16.55
CA TYR A 44 12.41 -19.87 -15.22
C TYR A 44 13.82 -19.29 -15.28
N THR A 45 14.14 -18.56 -14.21
CA THR A 45 15.46 -18.00 -13.90
C THR A 45 15.78 -18.35 -12.45
N SER A 46 17.03 -18.73 -12.15
CA SER A 46 17.48 -18.98 -10.78
C SER A 46 18.56 -17.96 -10.37
N SER A 47 18.84 -17.87 -9.07
CA SER A 47 19.82 -16.91 -8.55
C SER A 47 21.25 -17.15 -9.08
N ASN A 48 21.57 -18.37 -9.52
CA ASN A 48 22.88 -18.70 -10.11
C ASN A 48 23.07 -18.19 -11.55
N ASP A 49 21.99 -17.98 -12.31
CA ASP A 49 22.06 -17.40 -13.68
C ASP A 49 20.91 -16.45 -13.95
N THR A 50 21.05 -15.24 -13.43
CA THR A 50 20.07 -14.14 -13.52
C THR A 50 20.02 -13.51 -14.91
N THR A 51 20.92 -13.87 -15.83
CA THR A 51 20.93 -13.33 -17.20
C THR A 51 19.76 -13.84 -18.05
N THR A 52 19.09 -14.91 -17.58
CA THR A 52 18.09 -15.64 -18.35
C THR A 52 16.67 -15.07 -18.30
N PHE A 53 16.40 -14.03 -17.49
CA PHE A 53 15.07 -13.41 -17.39
C PHE A 53 14.51 -12.92 -18.73
N LYS A 54 15.36 -12.51 -19.68
CA LYS A 54 14.91 -12.06 -21.01
C LYS A 54 14.51 -13.22 -21.94
N ASN A 55 14.92 -14.45 -21.63
CA ASN A 55 14.58 -15.62 -22.41
C ASN A 55 13.19 -16.15 -22.03
N THR A 56 12.22 -15.92 -22.91
CA THR A 56 10.83 -16.36 -22.75
C THR A 56 10.51 -17.62 -23.56
N THR A 57 11.50 -18.26 -24.19
CA THR A 57 11.32 -19.55 -24.85
C THR A 57 11.12 -20.64 -23.81
N ALA A 58 10.03 -21.41 -23.95
CA ALA A 58 9.70 -22.49 -23.04
C ALA A 58 10.87 -23.48 -22.90
N LYS A 59 11.40 -23.62 -21.67
CA LYS A 59 12.43 -24.63 -21.34
C LYS A 59 11.83 -26.02 -21.24
N THR A 60 10.58 -26.09 -20.81
CA THR A 60 9.78 -27.32 -20.75
C THR A 60 8.29 -26.96 -20.78
N TRP A 61 7.45 -27.98 -20.84
CA TRP A 61 6.01 -27.83 -20.80
C TRP A 61 5.45 -28.64 -19.65
N LEU A 62 4.55 -28.03 -18.90
CA LEU A 62 3.64 -28.78 -18.05
C LEU A 62 2.55 -29.37 -18.95
N ILE A 63 2.43 -30.69 -18.92
CA ILE A 63 1.45 -31.46 -19.67
C ILE A 63 0.28 -31.80 -18.73
N PRO A 64 -0.99 -31.72 -19.19
CA PRO A 64 -2.14 -32.22 -18.44
C PRO A 64 -1.93 -33.64 -17.90
N ASP A 65 -2.46 -33.92 -16.72
CA ASP A 65 -2.39 -35.19 -15.99
C ASP A 65 -0.97 -35.66 -15.64
N GLN A 66 0.05 -34.79 -15.82
CA GLN A 66 1.44 -35.10 -15.50
C GLN A 66 1.99 -34.17 -14.41
N SER A 67 2.83 -34.73 -13.54
CA SER A 67 3.70 -33.94 -12.67
C SER A 67 4.94 -33.53 -13.44
N LEU A 68 5.31 -32.25 -13.32
CA LEU A 68 6.59 -31.76 -13.80
C LEU A 68 7.56 -31.75 -12.62
N THR A 69 8.73 -32.37 -12.81
CA THR A 69 9.86 -32.26 -11.89
C THR A 69 11.02 -31.59 -12.59
N LEU A 70 11.40 -30.42 -12.10
CA LEU A 70 12.64 -29.77 -12.49
C LEU A 70 13.76 -30.29 -11.58
N ARG A 71 14.78 -30.92 -12.16
CA ARG A 71 15.93 -31.48 -11.43
C ARG A 71 17.09 -30.51 -11.43
N ASP A 72 17.81 -30.45 -10.31
CA ASP A 72 19.07 -29.73 -10.14
C ASP A 72 19.01 -28.21 -10.39
N VAL A 73 17.80 -27.61 -10.42
CA VAL A 73 17.63 -26.18 -10.73
C VAL A 73 18.02 -25.27 -9.57
N LEU A 74 17.95 -25.79 -8.34
CA LEU A 74 18.41 -25.09 -7.13
C LEU A 74 19.85 -25.46 -6.73
N ASN A 75 20.56 -26.25 -7.54
CA ASN A 75 21.94 -26.61 -7.22
C ASN A 75 22.83 -25.36 -7.25
N GLY A 76 23.21 -24.86 -6.07
CA GLY A 76 23.92 -23.58 -5.91
C GLY A 76 23.07 -22.34 -6.16
N SER A 77 21.73 -22.46 -6.19
CA SER A 77 20.82 -21.29 -6.26
C SER A 77 19.94 -21.22 -5.01
N ASP A 78 19.82 -20.03 -4.43
CA ASP A 78 18.97 -19.77 -3.25
C ASP A 78 17.49 -19.70 -3.62
N TRP A 79 17.18 -19.21 -4.83
CA TRP A 79 15.81 -19.07 -5.31
C TRP A 79 15.69 -19.37 -6.80
N ILE A 80 14.45 -19.64 -7.21
CA ILE A 80 14.00 -19.76 -8.60
C ILE A 80 12.74 -18.92 -8.79
N ILE A 81 12.65 -18.22 -9.92
CA ILE A 81 11.46 -17.50 -10.34
C ILE A 81 11.00 -18.07 -11.67
N LEU A 82 9.77 -18.57 -11.71
CA LEU A 82 9.13 -19.06 -12.93
C LEU A 82 8.40 -17.92 -13.65
N ASN A 83 8.08 -18.18 -14.92
CA ASN A 83 7.37 -17.26 -15.81
C ASN A 83 8.19 -16.01 -16.11
N ASN A 84 9.34 -16.18 -16.75
CA ASN A 84 10.20 -15.08 -17.18
C ASN A 84 9.37 -13.99 -17.88
N ARG A 85 9.46 -12.76 -17.36
CA ARG A 85 8.73 -11.56 -17.80
C ARG A 85 7.20 -11.70 -17.83
N GLN A 86 6.65 -12.62 -17.04
CA GLN A 86 5.23 -12.91 -17.00
C GLN A 86 4.65 -13.24 -18.40
N SER A 87 5.46 -13.86 -19.27
CA SER A 87 5.07 -14.14 -20.66
C SER A 87 3.98 -15.22 -20.79
N GLY A 88 3.88 -16.09 -19.79
CA GLY A 88 2.87 -17.13 -19.69
C GLY A 88 1.64 -16.67 -18.91
N PHE A 89 0.47 -17.16 -19.31
CA PHE A 89 -0.81 -16.82 -18.69
C PHE A 89 -1.11 -17.71 -17.46
N TYR A 90 -0.27 -17.60 -16.43
CA TYR A 90 -0.40 -18.32 -15.17
C TYR A 90 0.28 -17.55 -14.03
N ARG A 91 -0.14 -17.81 -12.78
CA ARG A 91 0.50 -17.31 -11.56
C ARG A 91 1.44 -18.35 -10.99
N VAL A 92 2.38 -17.94 -10.14
CA VAL A 92 3.31 -18.86 -9.49
C VAL A 92 3.30 -18.62 -8.00
N ASP A 93 3.03 -19.67 -7.24
CA ASP A 93 3.14 -19.68 -5.78
C ASP A 93 4.28 -20.60 -5.38
N TYR A 94 5.16 -20.10 -4.53
CA TYR A 94 6.32 -20.81 -4.03
C TYR A 94 6.05 -21.30 -2.60
N ASP A 95 6.83 -22.27 -2.12
CA ASP A 95 6.72 -22.67 -0.71
C ASP A 95 7.39 -21.63 0.20
N ASN A 96 7.32 -21.87 1.52
CA ASN A 96 7.87 -20.92 2.49
C ASN A 96 9.38 -20.71 2.29
N THR A 97 10.14 -21.75 1.98
CA THR A 97 11.60 -21.65 1.80
C THR A 97 11.94 -20.74 0.63
N LEU A 98 11.30 -20.96 -0.51
CA LEU A 98 11.52 -20.16 -1.71
C LEU A 98 10.97 -18.74 -1.56
N TRP A 99 9.81 -18.54 -0.94
CA TRP A 99 9.31 -17.19 -0.67
C TRP A 99 10.22 -16.39 0.25
N GLU A 100 10.80 -17.01 1.29
CA GLU A 100 11.78 -16.35 2.14
C GLU A 100 13.04 -15.98 1.36
N ALA A 101 13.56 -16.87 0.50
CA ALA A 101 14.71 -16.56 -0.34
C ALA A 101 14.43 -15.43 -1.36
N ILE A 102 13.25 -15.44 -2.00
CA ILE A 102 12.80 -14.37 -2.90
C ILE A 102 12.63 -13.05 -2.13
N LYS A 103 12.03 -13.08 -0.95
CA LYS A 103 11.84 -11.90 -0.09
C LYS A 103 13.19 -11.30 0.28
N THR A 104 14.15 -12.11 0.72
CA THR A 104 15.51 -11.67 1.04
C THR A 104 16.15 -11.00 -0.18
N GLN A 105 16.11 -11.63 -1.36
CA GLN A 105 16.63 -11.04 -2.60
C GLN A 105 15.99 -9.67 -2.93
N LEU A 106 14.67 -9.56 -2.79
CA LEU A 106 13.94 -8.30 -3.04
C LEU A 106 14.39 -7.18 -2.09
N HIS A 107 14.64 -7.49 -0.82
CA HIS A 107 15.05 -6.50 0.17
C HIS A 107 16.54 -6.13 0.06
N GLU A 108 17.41 -7.10 -0.22
CA GLU A 108 18.84 -6.85 -0.35
C GLU A 108 19.18 -6.14 -1.67
N ASN A 109 18.65 -6.65 -2.80
CA ASN A 109 18.86 -6.07 -4.10
C ASN A 109 17.78 -6.54 -5.10
N HIS A 110 16.64 -5.85 -5.13
CA HIS A 110 15.56 -6.19 -6.05
C HIS A 110 15.97 -6.08 -7.53
N LEU A 111 16.97 -5.27 -7.89
CA LEU A 111 17.38 -5.05 -9.29
C LEU A 111 17.96 -6.31 -9.96
N VAL A 112 18.32 -7.33 -9.18
CA VAL A 112 18.71 -8.66 -9.67
C VAL A 112 17.56 -9.36 -10.40
N ILE A 113 16.31 -9.14 -9.96
CA ILE A 113 15.11 -9.73 -10.56
C ILE A 113 14.58 -8.78 -11.63
N ASP A 114 14.30 -9.29 -12.84
CA ASP A 114 13.75 -8.46 -13.94
C ASP A 114 12.46 -7.75 -13.50
N VAL A 115 12.33 -6.48 -13.91
CA VAL A 115 11.25 -5.58 -13.51
C VAL A 115 9.84 -6.16 -13.74
N LEU A 116 9.64 -6.95 -14.80
CA LEU A 116 8.34 -7.58 -15.07
C LEU A 116 8.09 -8.77 -14.14
N ASN A 117 9.13 -9.49 -13.75
CA ASN A 117 9.01 -10.55 -12.73
C ASN A 117 8.77 -9.95 -11.34
N ARG A 118 9.36 -8.80 -11.01
CA ARG A 118 9.01 -8.07 -9.77
C ARG A 118 7.54 -7.67 -9.74
N ALA A 119 7.03 -7.14 -10.86
CA ALA A 119 5.61 -6.81 -11.00
C ALA A 119 4.70 -8.04 -10.88
N GLN A 120 5.12 -9.17 -11.45
CA GLN A 120 4.43 -10.45 -11.27
C GLN A 120 4.39 -10.87 -9.79
N LEU A 121 5.53 -10.84 -9.08
CA LEU A 121 5.60 -11.21 -7.66
C LEU A 121 4.64 -10.36 -6.82
N VAL A 122 4.67 -9.03 -7.00
CA VAL A 122 3.73 -8.10 -6.34
C VAL A 122 2.28 -8.43 -6.67
N SER A 123 1.96 -8.65 -7.94
CA SER A 123 0.59 -9.03 -8.36
C SER A 123 0.16 -10.36 -7.74
N ASP A 124 1.03 -11.37 -7.75
CA ASP A 124 0.73 -12.72 -7.28
C ASP A 124 0.50 -12.72 -5.76
N THR A 125 1.34 -12.07 -4.95
CA THR A 125 1.15 -11.99 -3.49
C THR A 125 -0.19 -11.35 -3.09
N TYR A 126 -0.58 -10.23 -3.71
CA TYR A 126 -1.90 -9.63 -3.48
C TYR A 126 -3.05 -10.58 -3.84
N ASN A 127 -2.93 -11.32 -4.93
CA ASN A 127 -3.98 -12.24 -5.37
C ASN A 127 -4.05 -13.48 -4.49
N PHE A 128 -2.94 -13.98 -3.96
CA PHE A 128 -2.92 -15.08 -3.01
C PHE A 128 -3.50 -14.67 -1.66
N ALA A 129 -3.10 -13.52 -1.11
CA ALA A 129 -3.71 -12.97 0.10
C ALA A 129 -5.21 -12.73 -0.06
N ARG A 130 -5.64 -12.29 -1.24
CA ARG A 130 -7.07 -12.13 -1.57
C ARG A 130 -7.81 -13.46 -1.66
N SER A 131 -7.20 -14.51 -2.21
CA SER A 131 -7.81 -15.84 -2.22
C SER A 131 -7.86 -16.47 -0.83
N GLY A 132 -7.01 -16.03 0.11
CA GLY A 132 -6.95 -16.53 1.47
C GLY A 132 -6.54 -18.01 1.55
N THR A 133 -7.14 -18.73 2.50
CA THR A 133 -6.94 -20.17 2.80
C THR A 133 -7.37 -21.14 1.69
N ASN A 134 -7.74 -20.65 0.50
CA ASN A 134 -8.38 -21.45 -0.54
C ASN A 134 -7.40 -22.27 -1.40
N THR A 135 -6.15 -22.44 -0.95
CA THR A 135 -5.23 -23.42 -1.53
C THR A 135 -4.86 -24.45 -0.47
N ASN A 136 -4.88 -25.74 -0.82
CA ASN A 136 -4.35 -26.83 0.03
C ASN A 136 -2.82 -26.78 0.16
N TYR A 137 -2.19 -25.73 -0.36
CA TYR A 137 -0.76 -25.61 -0.53
C TYR A 137 -0.14 -24.73 0.56
N ARG A 138 -0.57 -23.47 0.64
CA ARG A 138 -0.14 -22.49 1.64
C ARG A 138 -1.28 -21.54 1.95
N ASN A 139 -1.39 -21.16 3.22
CA ASN A 139 -2.31 -20.11 3.63
C ASN A 139 -1.63 -18.75 3.52
N TRP A 140 -2.18 -17.87 2.69
CA TRP A 140 -1.70 -16.51 2.55
C TRP A 140 -2.55 -15.52 3.35
N THR A 141 -1.89 -14.75 4.19
CA THR A 141 -2.47 -13.58 4.86
C THR A 141 -2.06 -12.29 4.16
N TYR A 142 -2.85 -11.22 4.35
CA TYR A 142 -2.40 -9.89 3.92
C TYR A 142 -1.15 -9.42 4.68
N ALA A 143 -0.93 -9.87 5.91
CA ALA A 143 0.28 -9.55 6.65
C ALA A 143 1.53 -10.11 5.94
N GLU A 144 1.51 -11.38 5.53
CA GLU A 144 2.61 -12.00 4.78
C GLU A 144 2.78 -11.36 3.39
N ALA A 145 1.69 -11.07 2.68
CA ALA A 145 1.79 -10.40 1.38
C ALA A 145 2.43 -9.00 1.50
N LEU A 146 2.02 -8.23 2.51
CA LEU A 146 2.59 -6.91 2.79
C LEU A 146 4.05 -6.97 3.25
N ASP A 147 4.43 -8.01 4.00
CA ASP A 147 5.83 -8.28 4.38
C ASP A 147 6.70 -8.50 3.14
N VAL A 148 6.29 -9.41 2.24
CA VAL A 148 7.02 -9.71 1.00
C VAL A 148 7.19 -8.47 0.11
N ILE A 149 6.13 -7.68 -0.08
CA ILE A 149 6.18 -6.51 -0.97
C ILE A 149 6.71 -5.25 -0.29
N SER A 150 7.09 -5.29 0.99
CA SER A 150 7.58 -4.10 1.69
C SER A 150 8.88 -3.54 1.11
N TYR A 151 9.60 -4.34 0.30
CA TYR A 151 10.73 -3.88 -0.51
C TYR A 151 10.36 -2.75 -1.49
N LEU A 152 9.07 -2.57 -1.83
CA LEU A 152 8.59 -1.49 -2.70
C LEU A 152 9.03 -0.10 -2.23
N GLN A 153 9.35 0.08 -0.95
CA GLN A 153 9.97 1.31 -0.43
C GLN A 153 11.28 1.69 -1.15
N TYR A 154 11.97 0.71 -1.76
CA TYR A 154 13.21 0.90 -2.52
C TYR A 154 12.98 0.89 -4.04
N GLU A 155 11.77 0.60 -4.52
CA GLU A 155 11.45 0.45 -5.94
C GLU A 155 11.17 1.79 -6.61
N ASP A 156 11.70 2.01 -7.81
CA ASP A 156 11.47 3.20 -8.63
C ASP A 156 10.74 2.91 -9.95
N ASN A 157 10.56 1.63 -10.32
CA ASN A 157 9.99 1.29 -11.62
C ASN A 157 8.46 1.30 -11.62
N TYR A 158 7.91 1.71 -12.78
CA TYR A 158 6.47 1.79 -13.01
C TYR A 158 5.73 0.45 -12.81
N PHE A 159 6.24 -0.67 -13.35
CA PHE A 159 5.46 -1.92 -13.40
C PHE A 159 5.16 -2.53 -12.02
N PRO A 160 6.13 -2.66 -11.10
CA PRO A 160 5.84 -3.16 -9.76
C PRO A 160 4.93 -2.22 -8.97
N TRP A 161 5.11 -0.89 -9.09
CA TRP A 161 4.21 0.09 -8.49
C TRP A 161 2.79 0.03 -9.05
N TYR A 162 2.63 -0.16 -10.37
CA TYR A 162 1.32 -0.35 -10.98
C TYR A 162 0.62 -1.58 -10.40
N ALA A 163 1.32 -2.72 -10.28
CA ALA A 163 0.79 -3.93 -9.65
C ALA A 163 0.38 -3.67 -8.18
N ALA A 164 1.19 -2.93 -7.43
CA ALA A 164 0.92 -2.56 -6.05
C ALA A 164 -0.32 -1.66 -5.90
N ILE A 165 -0.45 -0.63 -6.75
CA ILE A 165 -1.60 0.28 -6.74
C ILE A 165 -2.88 -0.48 -7.09
N VAL A 166 -2.86 -1.39 -8.07
CA VAL A 166 -4.02 -2.24 -8.38
C VAL A 166 -4.41 -3.13 -7.19
N GLY A 167 -3.42 -3.73 -6.52
CA GLY A 167 -3.63 -4.53 -5.30
C GLY A 167 -4.22 -3.71 -4.15
N ASN A 168 -3.66 -2.53 -3.87
CA ASN A 168 -4.14 -1.62 -2.84
C ASN A 168 -5.53 -1.07 -3.14
N ASN A 169 -5.84 -0.75 -4.40
CA ASN A 169 -7.17 -0.30 -4.79
C ASN A 169 -8.25 -1.33 -4.46
N HIS A 170 -7.94 -2.63 -4.55
CA HIS A 170 -8.87 -3.67 -4.11
C HIS A 170 -9.16 -3.56 -2.60
N LEU A 171 -8.13 -3.36 -1.78
CA LEU A 171 -8.26 -3.16 -0.34
C LEU A 171 -9.05 -1.89 -0.03
N LEU A 172 -8.73 -0.77 -0.69
CA LEU A 172 -9.41 0.52 -0.51
C LEU A 172 -10.89 0.45 -0.89
N GLN A 173 -11.25 -0.23 -1.98
CA GLN A 173 -12.66 -0.42 -2.37
C GLN A 173 -13.48 -1.21 -1.34
N ARG A 174 -12.83 -2.00 -0.47
CA ARG A 174 -13.50 -2.75 0.61
C ARG A 174 -13.73 -1.91 1.86
N ILE A 175 -13.10 -0.74 1.96
CA ILE A 175 -13.32 0.21 3.05
C ILE A 175 -14.75 0.82 2.95
N GLY A 176 -15.42 0.70 1.80
CA GLY A 176 -16.81 1.13 1.59
C GLY A 176 -16.94 2.64 1.37
N THR A 177 -18.07 3.07 0.80
CA THR A 177 -18.43 4.50 0.71
C THR A 177 -19.14 4.89 1.99
N VAL A 178 -18.58 5.82 2.75
CA VAL A 178 -19.31 6.45 3.86
C VAL A 178 -19.58 7.90 3.47
N PRO A 179 -20.85 8.32 3.34
CA PRO A 179 -21.18 9.71 3.04
C PRO A 179 -20.80 10.62 4.21
N PHE A 180 -20.59 11.91 3.96
CA PHE A 180 -20.46 12.91 5.02
C PHE A 180 -21.82 13.22 5.68
N GLU A 181 -22.92 12.96 4.98
CA GLU A 181 -24.27 13.42 5.30
C GLU A 181 -25.00 12.54 6.33
N THR A 182 -24.71 11.24 6.35
CA THR A 182 -25.33 10.30 7.29
C THR A 182 -24.61 10.35 8.63
N ILE A 183 -24.81 11.42 9.39
CA ILE A 183 -24.26 11.54 10.75
C ILE A 183 -25.28 10.93 11.72
N ASP A 184 -25.06 9.68 12.13
CA ASP A 184 -25.85 9.07 13.20
C ASP A 184 -25.20 9.33 14.56
N ASN A 185 -25.67 10.38 15.23
CA ASN A 185 -25.21 10.73 16.58
C ASN A 185 -25.71 9.75 17.66
N SER A 186 -26.65 8.84 17.34
CA SER A 186 -27.16 7.82 18.26
C SER A 186 -26.34 6.53 18.24
N ASP A 187 -25.64 6.26 17.14
CA ASP A 187 -24.69 5.14 17.01
C ASP A 187 -23.24 5.64 16.99
N GLN A 188 -22.60 5.60 18.15
CA GLN A 188 -21.20 5.98 18.32
C GLN A 188 -20.26 5.11 17.48
N VAL A 189 -20.54 3.80 17.32
CA VAL A 189 -19.68 2.88 16.56
C VAL A 189 -19.75 3.21 15.08
N TYR A 190 -20.94 3.51 14.56
CA TYR A 190 -21.11 4.00 13.20
C TYR A 190 -20.37 5.32 12.99
N SER A 191 -20.54 6.29 13.89
CA SER A 191 -19.87 7.59 13.84
C SER A 191 -18.32 7.46 13.84
N MET A 192 -17.77 6.57 14.66
CA MET A 192 -16.34 6.30 14.70
C MET A 192 -15.85 5.63 13.42
N LYS A 193 -16.60 4.66 12.90
CA LYS A 193 -16.31 4.00 11.61
C LYS A 193 -16.32 5.02 10.46
N GLN A 194 -17.29 5.94 10.44
CA GLN A 194 -17.39 7.02 9.45
C GLN A 194 -16.16 7.93 9.48
N ALA A 195 -15.79 8.44 10.66
CA ALA A 195 -14.60 9.27 10.82
C ALA A 195 -13.31 8.54 10.38
N LEU A 196 -13.19 7.26 10.75
CA LEU A 196 -12.07 6.42 10.37
C LEU A 196 -11.97 6.27 8.85
N ILE A 197 -13.06 5.94 8.17
CA ILE A 197 -13.07 5.72 6.72
C ILE A 197 -12.81 7.02 5.98
N LEU A 198 -13.53 8.09 6.32
CA LEU A 198 -13.41 9.39 5.65
C LEU A 198 -12.00 9.97 5.78
N SER A 199 -11.35 9.82 6.94
CA SER A 199 -9.97 10.29 7.12
C SER A 199 -8.96 9.59 6.20
N ARG A 200 -9.18 8.32 5.82
CA ARG A 200 -8.32 7.60 4.87
C ARG A 200 -8.68 7.96 3.43
N VAL A 201 -9.96 7.90 3.08
CA VAL A 201 -10.44 8.14 1.72
C VAL A 201 -10.09 9.56 1.25
N CYS A 202 -10.32 10.57 2.09
CA CYS A 202 -9.93 11.96 1.79
C CYS A 202 -8.39 12.10 1.72
N LYS A 203 -7.63 11.44 2.62
CA LYS A 203 -6.16 11.49 2.58
C LYS A 203 -5.62 10.97 1.25
N TYR A 204 -6.25 9.96 0.65
CA TYR A 204 -5.88 9.42 -0.66
C TYR A 204 -6.42 10.22 -1.86
N GLY A 205 -7.09 11.35 -1.64
CA GLY A 205 -7.47 12.27 -2.70
C GLY A 205 -8.73 11.88 -3.48
N GLU A 206 -9.63 11.08 -2.89
CA GLU A 206 -10.93 10.81 -3.52
C GLU A 206 -11.73 12.11 -3.66
N GLU A 207 -12.13 12.43 -4.90
CA GLU A 207 -12.63 13.76 -5.28
C GLU A 207 -13.86 14.19 -4.48
N THR A 208 -14.82 13.28 -4.26
CA THR A 208 -16.05 13.58 -3.52
C THR A 208 -15.74 13.94 -2.07
N CYS A 209 -14.88 13.16 -1.43
CA CYS A 209 -14.45 13.34 -0.05
C CYS A 209 -13.71 14.66 0.12
N VAL A 210 -12.75 14.94 -0.77
CA VAL A 210 -11.97 16.18 -0.75
C VAL A 210 -12.87 17.39 -0.97
N SER A 211 -13.74 17.35 -1.99
CA SER A 211 -14.69 18.44 -2.26
C SER A 211 -15.56 18.72 -1.05
N LYS A 212 -16.08 17.69 -0.39
CA LYS A 212 -16.96 17.86 0.77
C LYS A 212 -16.22 18.36 2.01
N ALA A 213 -14.98 17.89 2.23
CA ALA A 213 -14.12 18.41 3.30
C ALA A 213 -13.84 19.91 3.12
N LYS A 214 -13.52 20.34 1.89
CA LYS A 214 -13.30 21.75 1.56
C LYS A 214 -14.57 22.59 1.74
N GLU A 215 -15.73 22.08 1.28
CA GLU A 215 -17.03 22.74 1.44
C GLU A 215 -17.37 23.00 2.92
N LEU A 216 -17.27 21.97 3.78
CA LEU A 216 -17.57 22.09 5.21
C LEU A 216 -16.60 23.05 5.92
N PHE A 217 -15.33 23.06 5.53
CA PHE A 217 -14.35 23.98 6.08
C PHE A 217 -14.63 25.43 5.65
N ALA A 218 -14.97 25.65 4.38
CA ALA A 218 -15.34 26.96 3.86
C ALA A 218 -16.63 27.49 4.51
N GLN A 219 -17.66 26.67 4.69
CA GLN A 219 -18.88 27.04 5.43
C GLN A 219 -18.56 27.46 6.87
N TRP A 220 -17.62 26.77 7.52
CA TRP A 220 -17.20 27.18 8.85
C TRP A 220 -16.44 28.51 8.86
N ARG A 221 -15.55 28.72 7.88
CA ARG A 221 -14.75 29.94 7.73
C ARG A 221 -15.60 31.16 7.38
N ASP A 222 -16.48 31.03 6.40
CA ASP A 222 -17.17 32.15 5.77
C ASP A 222 -18.54 32.42 6.42
N GLU A 223 -19.24 31.37 6.85
CA GLU A 223 -20.61 31.46 7.36
C GLU A 223 -20.70 31.17 8.87
N GLY A 224 -19.61 30.70 9.49
CA GLY A 224 -19.58 30.35 10.91
C GLY A 224 -20.29 29.03 11.25
N VAL A 225 -20.66 28.23 10.25
CA VAL A 225 -21.35 26.93 10.45
C VAL A 225 -20.35 25.91 10.99
N ALA A 226 -20.53 25.49 12.24
CA ALA A 226 -19.57 24.61 12.91
C ALA A 226 -19.49 23.23 12.24
N VAL A 227 -18.25 22.77 11.98
CA VAL A 227 -18.00 21.41 11.51
C VAL A 227 -18.48 20.38 12.55
N PRO A 228 -19.20 19.32 12.14
CA PRO A 228 -19.63 18.25 13.04
C PRO A 228 -18.45 17.63 13.78
N LYS A 229 -18.60 17.42 15.10
CA LYS A 229 -17.51 17.04 16.01
C LYS A 229 -16.69 15.83 15.52
N ASN A 230 -17.37 14.76 15.09
CA ASN A 230 -16.73 13.53 14.63
C ASN A 230 -15.99 13.68 13.29
N LEU A 231 -16.25 14.75 12.53
CA LEU A 231 -15.67 15.00 11.22
C LEU A 231 -14.54 16.03 11.25
N ARG A 232 -14.33 16.72 12.37
CA ARG A 232 -13.32 17.80 12.51
C ARG A 232 -11.92 17.35 12.11
N VAL A 233 -11.48 16.19 12.59
CA VAL A 233 -10.16 15.63 12.23
C VAL A 233 -10.00 15.48 10.72
N THR A 234 -11.01 14.91 10.05
CA THR A 234 -11.00 14.72 8.60
C THR A 234 -11.07 16.05 7.86
N VAL A 235 -11.99 16.93 8.24
CA VAL A 235 -12.26 18.19 7.56
C VAL A 235 -11.06 19.14 7.70
N TYR A 236 -10.55 19.37 8.91
CA TYR A 236 -9.44 20.31 9.14
C TYR A 236 -8.20 19.88 8.36
N CYS A 237 -7.80 18.62 8.49
CA CYS A 237 -6.59 18.13 7.83
C CYS A 237 -6.72 18.13 6.30
N ASN A 238 -7.84 17.66 5.75
CA ASN A 238 -7.98 17.54 4.29
C ASN A 238 -8.33 18.86 3.60
N ALA A 239 -9.01 19.78 4.27
CA ALA A 239 -9.22 21.12 3.74
C ALA A 239 -7.89 21.87 3.58
N LEU A 240 -6.98 21.79 4.57
CA LEU A 240 -5.65 22.38 4.47
C LEU A 240 -4.74 21.63 3.50
N ARG A 241 -4.81 20.29 3.44
CA ARG A 241 -4.02 19.47 2.50
C ARG A 241 -4.32 19.81 1.03
N TYR A 242 -5.58 20.07 0.72
CA TYR A 242 -6.06 20.33 -0.65
C TYR A 242 -6.60 21.76 -0.82
N SER A 243 -6.10 22.69 0.01
CA SER A 243 -6.56 24.08 0.00
C SER A 243 -6.17 24.77 -1.30
N ASP A 244 -7.10 25.53 -1.87
CA ASP A 244 -6.81 26.43 -2.99
C ASP A 244 -6.15 27.74 -2.52
N ASN A 245 -6.27 28.07 -1.23
CA ASN A 245 -5.77 29.29 -0.60
C ASN A 245 -5.09 28.94 0.74
N ALA A 246 -3.99 28.19 0.66
CA ALA A 246 -3.36 27.54 1.81
C ALA A 246 -3.10 28.47 2.99
N THR A 247 -2.54 29.65 2.76
CA THR A 247 -2.24 30.64 3.82
C THR A 247 -3.51 31.15 4.51
N THR A 248 -4.59 31.42 3.76
CA THR A 248 -5.84 31.92 4.32
C THR A 248 -6.51 30.86 5.20
N ASP A 249 -6.59 29.62 4.71
CA ASP A 249 -7.19 28.51 5.45
C ASP A 249 -6.38 28.12 6.68
N PHE A 250 -5.04 28.17 6.55
CA PHE A 250 -4.12 27.95 7.66
C PHE A 250 -4.31 29.02 8.74
N ASN A 251 -4.30 30.30 8.38
CA ASN A 251 -4.46 31.41 9.33
C ASN A 251 -5.80 31.38 10.04
N PHE A 252 -6.88 31.00 9.35
CA PHE A 252 -8.19 30.84 9.97
C PHE A 252 -8.19 29.72 11.02
N LEU A 253 -7.66 28.53 10.69
CA LEU A 253 -7.58 27.43 11.64
C LEU A 253 -6.67 27.77 12.82
N TRP A 254 -5.57 28.47 12.56
CA TRP A 254 -4.65 28.96 13.58
C TRP A 254 -5.33 29.94 14.54
N GLN A 255 -6.08 30.91 14.02
CA GLN A 255 -6.87 31.83 14.84
C GLN A 255 -7.82 31.05 15.76
N LYS A 256 -8.56 30.09 15.23
CA LYS A 256 -9.50 29.26 16.01
C LYS A 256 -8.80 28.42 17.06
N TYR A 257 -7.62 27.91 16.74
CA TYR A 257 -6.75 27.22 17.70
C TYR A 257 -6.36 28.14 18.88
N THR A 258 -6.03 29.41 18.63
CA THR A 258 -5.66 30.35 19.71
C THR A 258 -6.85 30.84 20.55
N GLU A 259 -8.07 30.77 20.02
CA GLU A 259 -9.29 31.21 20.70
C GLU A 259 -9.89 30.14 21.63
N THR A 260 -9.56 28.85 21.43
CA THR A 260 -10.18 27.74 22.17
C THR A 260 -9.40 27.33 23.41
N ASN A 261 -10.11 27.09 24.53
CA ASN A 261 -9.56 26.50 25.75
C ASN A 261 -9.84 25.00 25.88
N LEU A 262 -10.52 24.39 24.90
CA LEU A 262 -10.90 22.99 24.94
C LEU A 262 -9.77 22.12 24.38
N MET A 263 -9.09 21.36 25.25
CA MET A 263 -7.92 20.56 24.89
C MET A 263 -8.15 19.60 23.70
N THR A 264 -9.33 18.99 23.58
CA THR A 264 -9.64 18.09 22.45
C THR A 264 -9.73 18.84 21.12
N GLU A 265 -10.20 20.09 21.12
CA GLU A 265 -10.22 20.94 19.93
C GLU A 265 -8.81 21.43 19.59
N VAL A 266 -8.03 21.81 20.61
CA VAL A 266 -6.63 22.18 20.46
C VAL A 266 -5.89 21.08 19.71
N ILE A 267 -5.93 19.83 20.20
CA ILE A 267 -5.26 18.68 19.54
C ILE A 267 -5.77 18.46 18.11
N THR A 268 -7.08 18.61 17.87
CA THR A 268 -7.68 18.34 16.55
C THR A 268 -7.30 19.41 15.53
N MET A 269 -7.40 20.68 15.89
CA MET A 269 -6.98 21.82 15.05
C MET A 269 -5.48 21.76 14.78
N TYR A 270 -4.72 21.42 15.81
CA TYR A 270 -3.28 21.24 15.76
C TYR A 270 -2.87 20.14 14.76
N ALA A 271 -3.46 18.95 14.85
CA ALA A 271 -3.23 17.90 13.85
C ALA A 271 -3.64 18.34 12.43
N GLY A 272 -4.67 19.18 12.31
CA GLY A 272 -5.12 19.75 11.03
C GLY A 272 -4.11 20.70 10.40
N LEU A 273 -3.52 21.61 11.19
CA LEU A 273 -2.50 22.58 10.75
C LEU A 273 -1.28 21.88 10.13
N GLY A 274 -0.85 20.76 10.71
CA GLY A 274 0.25 19.95 10.19
C GLY A 274 -0.02 19.29 8.83
N CYS A 275 -1.26 19.29 8.33
CA CYS A 275 -1.61 18.76 7.02
C CYS A 275 -1.47 19.77 5.86
N SER A 276 -1.17 21.03 6.15
CA SER A 276 -0.91 22.05 5.13
C SER A 276 0.17 21.60 4.14
N GLN A 277 0.04 22.00 2.88
CA GLN A 277 1.08 21.81 1.86
C GLN A 277 1.92 23.08 1.65
N ASP A 278 1.64 24.16 2.39
CA ASP A 278 2.42 25.39 2.34
C ASP A 278 3.62 25.33 3.29
N ALA A 279 4.83 25.31 2.72
CA ALA A 279 6.07 25.13 3.47
C ALA A 279 6.34 26.30 4.44
N GLU A 280 5.97 27.54 4.08
CA GLU A 280 6.16 28.70 4.95
C GLU A 280 5.27 28.62 6.19
N SER A 281 3.98 28.30 6.01
CA SER A 281 3.05 28.06 7.12
C SER A 281 3.54 26.95 8.05
N LEU A 282 4.06 25.85 7.50
CA LEU A 282 4.60 24.74 8.29
C LEU A 282 5.88 25.12 9.05
N LYS A 283 6.79 25.90 8.45
CA LYS A 283 7.99 26.39 9.14
C LYS A 283 7.62 27.31 10.30
N TRP A 284 6.70 28.23 10.08
CA TRP A 284 6.22 29.15 11.11
C TRP A 284 5.52 28.42 12.26
N TYR A 285 4.64 27.47 11.92
CA TYR A 285 3.96 26.58 12.87
C TYR A 285 4.92 25.88 13.82
N SER A 286 6.03 25.37 13.29
CA SER A 286 6.99 24.58 14.05
C SER A 286 7.87 25.38 15.02
N LEU A 287 8.00 26.70 14.82
CA LEU A 287 8.79 27.57 15.70
C LEU A 287 8.08 27.91 17.03
N LEU A 288 6.77 27.70 17.13
CA LEU A 288 5.95 28.21 18.21
C LEU A 288 5.74 27.25 19.39
N HIS A 289 6.22 26.00 19.31
CA HIS A 289 5.86 24.97 20.28
C HIS A 289 7.05 24.36 21.02
N ARG A 290 6.86 24.22 22.34
CA ARG A 290 7.81 23.58 23.26
C ARG A 290 7.82 22.05 23.16
N ASP A 291 6.76 21.45 22.62
CA ASP A 291 6.64 19.99 22.48
C ASP A 291 7.01 19.54 21.05
N PHE A 292 8.30 19.68 20.75
CA PHE A 292 8.90 19.47 19.43
C PHE A 292 8.50 18.13 18.78
N THR A 293 8.45 17.05 19.57
CA THR A 293 8.18 15.69 19.07
C THR A 293 6.75 15.55 18.55
N THR A 294 5.76 16.07 19.27
CA THR A 294 4.35 16.00 18.88
C THR A 294 4.08 16.87 17.65
N VAL A 295 4.63 18.09 17.58
CA VAL A 295 4.53 19.00 16.41
C VAL A 295 4.93 18.28 15.14
N TRP A 296 6.18 17.82 15.11
CA TRP A 296 6.78 17.30 13.91
C TRP A 296 6.12 15.98 13.50
N SER A 297 5.64 15.18 14.45
CA SER A 297 4.89 13.96 14.15
C SER A 297 3.70 14.18 13.22
N TYR A 298 2.96 15.27 13.38
CA TYR A 298 1.85 15.59 12.49
C TYR A 298 2.32 16.16 11.15
N VAL A 299 3.43 16.88 11.13
CA VAL A 299 3.97 17.49 9.90
C VAL A 299 4.62 16.42 9.00
N TYR A 300 5.55 15.61 9.50
CA TYR A 300 6.23 14.61 8.66
C TYR A 300 5.34 13.40 8.32
N SER A 301 4.29 13.13 9.08
CA SER A 301 3.37 12.00 8.76
C SER A 301 2.22 12.41 7.82
N SER A 302 2.04 13.71 7.58
CA SER A 302 0.92 14.21 6.78
C SER A 302 1.17 14.21 5.28
N SER A 303 2.42 14.45 4.85
CA SER A 303 2.81 14.64 3.44
C SER A 303 4.33 14.63 3.24
N ALA A 304 4.77 14.41 1.99
CA ALA A 304 6.18 14.52 1.61
C ALA A 304 6.74 15.94 1.82
N THR A 305 5.94 16.97 1.52
CA THR A 305 6.28 18.38 1.79
C THR A 305 6.56 18.61 3.27
N GLY A 306 5.70 18.07 4.14
CA GLY A 306 5.92 18.12 5.59
C GLY A 306 7.19 17.39 6.03
N THR A 307 7.49 16.22 5.45
CA THR A 307 8.75 15.50 5.73
C THR A 307 9.97 16.32 5.34
N ILE A 308 9.97 16.95 4.16
CA ILE A 308 11.08 17.80 3.71
C ILE A 308 11.23 19.00 4.63
N ALA A 309 10.14 19.70 4.94
CA ALA A 309 10.15 20.83 5.86
C ALA A 309 10.69 20.45 7.27
N ALA A 310 10.37 19.24 7.74
CA ALA A 310 10.89 18.70 9.00
C ALA A 310 12.39 18.46 8.97
N LEU A 311 12.88 17.82 7.90
CA LEU A 311 14.30 17.56 7.74
C LEU A 311 15.11 18.85 7.61
N GLU A 312 14.63 19.82 6.83
CA GLU A 312 15.25 21.14 6.70
C GLU A 312 15.35 21.85 8.05
N TYR A 313 14.25 21.90 8.81
CA TYR A 313 14.26 22.54 10.12
C TYR A 313 15.23 21.88 11.09
N ILE A 314 15.24 20.54 11.16
CA ILE A 314 16.14 19.78 12.03
C ILE A 314 17.60 20.07 11.65
N ALA A 315 17.92 20.12 10.35
CA ALA A 315 19.26 20.43 9.88
C ALA A 315 19.69 21.86 10.27
N GLU A 316 18.79 22.84 10.13
CA GLU A 316 19.05 24.25 10.46
C GLU A 316 19.18 24.50 11.98
N ASN A 317 18.47 23.71 12.81
CA ASN A 317 18.37 23.93 14.26
C ASN A 317 19.05 22.84 15.11
N TYR A 318 19.85 21.96 14.49
CA TYR A 318 20.42 20.78 15.15
C TYR A 318 21.16 21.11 16.46
N ALA A 319 22.01 22.15 16.45
CA ALA A 319 22.80 22.52 17.62
C ALA A 319 21.91 22.89 18.82
N THR A 320 20.83 23.63 18.59
CA THR A 320 19.88 24.03 19.64
C THR A 320 19.07 22.83 20.14
N LEU A 321 18.64 21.94 19.23
CA LEU A 321 17.85 20.76 19.55
C LEU A 321 18.66 19.69 20.30
N SER A 322 19.94 19.52 19.96
CA SER A 322 20.83 18.55 20.61
C SER A 322 21.26 18.93 22.03
N ALA A 323 21.04 20.18 22.42
CA ALA A 323 21.44 20.74 23.71
C ALA A 323 20.30 20.80 24.75
N ALA A 324 19.07 20.46 24.35
CA ALA A 324 17.86 20.46 25.18
C ALA A 324 17.53 19.08 25.73
#